data_AF-A0A1V2DNA9-F1
#
_entry.id   AF-A0A1V2DNA9-F1
#
_cell.length_a   1.000
_cell.length_b   1.000
_cell.length_c   1.000
_cell.angle_alpha   90.00
_cell.angle_beta   90.00
_cell.angle_gamma   90.00
#
_symmetry.space_group_name_H-M   'P 1'
#
loop_
_entity.id
_entity.type
_entity.pdbx_description
1 polymer ?
#
loop_
_entity_poly.entity_id
_entity_poly.type
_entity_poly.pdbx_seq_one_letter_code
_entity_poly.pdbx_strand_id
1 'polypeptide(L)'
;MGVPVTDPITAGDRQSLADITAEGACPLTRTDIQLIPVRYAYADMAAEHDALVPGYPLGFQPIGIRQIRDGYLYLFHAEAPDILHEYQVRAGGAVSKRLWTGDDAARDQRTGTPDTPAIVVPRRGHIDVLFSSTPLTAKKCSLLIRWRSYRQEVMTRVSLAGVCPIRGGARLLTKPDLEQRLSHPVAFTVPMDGQSALAPWYWAQDTLDGDTEPFAHRLATYEQDHAYLVVDDLMGHLSDLLDAWAIVDTNHNAWLEREDARYYSACFIRDLIRLDSDRVGELATAFAEQADDADARAVFARIAQADEDQKTELARRVKAFPEYRHSVRKVAGPSTHDFRPDDRARIQAMRDALKALADELTLAPNAVLDAIETLADHQARLMDGSAFSGEQGIADLVRLDDMTAYLDESETHLAWFEEEKRRIVADLQCLLERFYLHGHLYDRARAQDYLTLLGMDNALLTVLTEWSQAIGDFRFLKRFYFGDLGHQHLVT
;
A
#
# COMPACT_ATOMS: atom_id res chain seq x y z
N MET A 1 -8.41 24.96 10.44
CA MET A 1 -9.69 25.53 10.01
C MET A 1 -9.45 26.93 9.45
N GLY A 2 -9.15 27.04 8.16
CA GLY A 2 -9.00 28.33 7.49
C GLY A 2 -10.37 28.84 7.06
N VAL A 3 -10.63 30.13 7.27
CA VAL A 3 -11.84 30.79 6.78
C VAL A 3 -11.80 30.79 5.26
N PRO A 4 -12.84 30.31 4.55
CA PRO A 4 -12.86 30.36 3.09
C PRO A 4 -12.89 31.82 2.67
N VAL A 5 -11.82 32.28 2.02
CA VAL A 5 -11.80 33.57 1.34
C VAL A 5 -12.71 33.42 0.13
N THR A 6 -13.94 33.92 0.22
CA THR A 6 -14.83 34.04 -0.93
C THR A 6 -14.25 35.08 -1.87
N ASP A 7 -13.56 34.61 -2.90
CA ASP A 7 -13.13 35.44 -4.01
C ASP A 7 -14.38 36.13 -4.64
N PRO A 8 -14.41 37.47 -4.73
CA PRO A 8 -15.53 38.21 -5.32
C PRO A 8 -15.83 37.79 -6.77
N ILE A 9 -14.85 37.23 -7.50
CA ILE A 9 -15.06 36.63 -8.83
C ILE A 9 -15.90 35.35 -8.70
N THR A 10 -15.61 34.51 -7.71
CA THR A 10 -16.35 33.26 -7.42
C THR A 10 -17.80 33.53 -6.98
N ALA A 11 -18.04 34.64 -6.25
CA ALA A 11 -19.39 35.07 -5.90
C ALA A 11 -20.18 35.58 -7.13
N GLY A 12 -19.51 36.32 -8.02
CA GLY A 12 -20.09 36.80 -9.28
C GLY A 12 -20.45 35.67 -10.24
N ASP A 13 -19.60 34.64 -10.32
CA ASP A 13 -19.81 33.45 -11.15
C ASP A 13 -21.05 32.66 -10.68
N ARG A 14 -21.21 32.45 -9.36
CA ARG A 14 -22.38 31.76 -8.79
C ARG A 14 -23.69 32.50 -9.02
N GLN A 15 -23.67 33.83 -8.89
CA GLN A 15 -24.84 34.68 -9.14
C GLN A 15 -25.24 34.62 -10.63
N SER A 16 -24.26 34.71 -11.53
CA SER A 16 -24.49 34.66 -12.98
C SER A 16 -24.99 33.29 -13.45
N LEU A 17 -24.47 32.20 -12.90
CA LEU A 17 -24.95 30.84 -13.16
C LEU A 17 -26.39 30.63 -12.65
N ALA A 18 -26.72 31.16 -11.47
CA ALA A 18 -28.07 31.07 -10.91
C ALA A 18 -29.10 31.81 -11.80
N ASP A 19 -28.75 33.00 -12.28
CA ASP A 19 -29.63 33.81 -13.14
C ASP A 19 -29.86 33.16 -14.52
N ILE A 20 -28.84 32.55 -15.14
CA ILE A 20 -28.99 31.85 -16.44
C ILE A 20 -29.84 30.57 -16.31
N THR A 21 -29.72 29.85 -15.19
CA THR A 21 -30.53 28.63 -14.97
C THR A 21 -32.01 28.91 -14.75
N ALA A 22 -32.37 30.10 -14.27
CA ALA A 22 -33.76 30.51 -14.06
C ALA A 22 -34.53 30.70 -15.39
N GLU A 23 -33.83 30.92 -16.52
CA GLU A 23 -34.44 31.18 -17.83
C GLU A 23 -34.48 29.95 -18.77
N GLY A 24 -33.98 28.78 -18.33
CA GLY A 24 -34.10 27.52 -19.09
C GLY A 24 -33.24 27.42 -20.36
N ALA A 25 -32.36 28.38 -20.63
CA ALA A 25 -31.40 28.33 -21.73
C ALA A 25 -30.09 27.64 -21.30
N CYS A 26 -29.50 26.83 -22.19
CA CYS A 26 -28.18 26.26 -21.94
C CYS A 26 -27.13 27.39 -21.94
N PRO A 27 -26.30 27.55 -20.89
CA PRO A 27 -25.30 28.62 -20.83
C PRO A 27 -24.20 28.52 -21.90
N LEU A 28 -24.08 27.38 -22.57
CA LEU A 28 -23.06 27.16 -23.58
C LEU A 28 -23.41 27.90 -24.86
N THR A 29 -22.60 28.88 -25.21
CA THR A 29 -22.83 29.76 -26.36
C THR A 29 -22.11 29.30 -27.62
N ARG A 30 -21.11 28.42 -27.47
CA ARG A 30 -20.21 28.04 -28.54
C ARG A 30 -20.42 26.61 -29.05
N THR A 31 -19.92 26.40 -30.27
CA THR A 31 -19.89 25.09 -30.93
C THR A 31 -18.62 24.31 -30.61
N ASP A 32 -17.61 24.99 -30.10
CA ASP A 32 -16.37 24.45 -29.56
C ASP A 32 -16.32 24.61 -28.03
N ILE A 33 -15.43 23.86 -27.38
CA ILE A 33 -15.20 23.90 -25.95
C ILE A 33 -13.68 23.96 -25.68
N GLN A 34 -13.29 24.75 -24.68
CA GLN A 34 -11.93 24.71 -24.15
C GLN A 34 -11.78 23.58 -23.13
N LEU A 35 -10.73 22.78 -23.25
CA LEU A 35 -10.36 21.76 -22.28
C LEU A 35 -9.09 22.19 -21.54
N ILE A 36 -9.14 22.13 -20.21
CA ILE A 36 -7.99 22.44 -19.33
C ILE A 36 -7.61 21.15 -18.61
N PRO A 37 -6.39 20.61 -18.80
CA PRO A 37 -6.06 19.30 -18.29
C PRO A 37 -5.67 19.32 -16.80
N VAL A 38 -6.19 18.35 -16.06
CA VAL A 38 -5.83 17.97 -14.68
C VAL A 38 -5.68 16.45 -14.63
N ARG A 39 -5.17 15.87 -13.54
CA ARG A 39 -4.91 14.42 -13.50
C ARG A 39 -5.49 13.73 -12.28
N TYR A 40 -5.78 12.44 -12.44
CA TYR A 40 -5.86 11.53 -11.30
C TYR A 40 -4.47 11.34 -10.69
N ALA A 41 -4.41 11.34 -9.36
CA ALA A 41 -3.21 11.03 -8.59
C ALA A 41 -3.59 10.66 -7.15
N TYR A 42 -2.66 10.05 -6.41
CA TYR A 42 -2.86 9.82 -4.98
C TYR A 42 -2.99 11.15 -4.23
N ALA A 43 -3.94 11.19 -3.30
CA ALA A 43 -4.28 12.34 -2.48
C ALA A 43 -4.66 11.91 -1.06
N ASP A 44 -4.80 12.90 -0.18
CA ASP A 44 -5.29 12.72 1.19
C ASP A 44 -6.79 12.35 1.25
N MET A 45 -7.58 12.79 0.27
CA MET A 45 -9.00 12.50 0.16
C MET A 45 -9.38 12.03 -1.24
N ALA A 46 -10.35 11.11 -1.32
CA ALA A 46 -10.89 10.66 -2.60
C ALA A 46 -11.71 11.77 -3.25
N ALA A 47 -11.53 11.97 -4.56
CA ALA A 47 -12.36 12.91 -5.31
C ALA A 47 -13.68 12.24 -5.70
N GLU A 48 -14.66 12.23 -4.78
CA GLU A 48 -15.98 11.66 -5.02
C GLU A 48 -16.82 12.58 -5.93
N HIS A 49 -17.16 12.11 -7.13
CA HIS A 49 -18.04 12.79 -8.07
C HIS A 49 -18.52 11.83 -9.17
N ASP A 50 -19.75 11.98 -9.66
CA ASP A 50 -20.33 11.13 -10.73
C ASP A 50 -19.53 11.19 -12.04
N ALA A 51 -18.84 12.30 -12.29
CA ALA A 51 -17.96 12.46 -13.45
C ALA A 51 -16.63 11.71 -13.32
N LEU A 52 -16.24 11.32 -12.11
CA LEU A 52 -14.92 10.76 -11.84
C LEU A 52 -14.99 9.25 -11.83
N VAL A 53 -14.18 8.65 -12.69
CA VAL A 53 -14.05 7.20 -12.84
C VAL A 53 -12.56 6.93 -12.96
N PRO A 54 -11.84 6.74 -11.85
CA PRO A 54 -10.42 6.40 -11.88
C PRO A 54 -10.15 5.24 -12.83
N GLY A 55 -9.07 5.31 -13.61
CA GLY A 55 -8.74 4.28 -14.61
C GLY A 55 -8.24 2.96 -14.01
N TYR A 56 -7.88 2.95 -12.72
CA TYR A 56 -7.21 1.85 -12.05
C TYR A 56 -7.82 1.62 -10.66
N PRO A 57 -8.03 0.35 -10.23
CA PRO A 57 -8.57 0.03 -8.91
C PRO A 57 -7.45 0.06 -7.84
N LEU A 58 -7.01 1.26 -7.50
CA LEU A 58 -5.88 1.51 -6.58
C LEU A 58 -6.37 1.67 -5.13
N GLY A 59 -5.59 1.16 -4.17
CA GLY A 59 -5.91 1.11 -2.74
C GLY A 59 -4.78 1.56 -1.79
N PHE A 60 -3.62 1.99 -2.32
CA PHE A 60 -2.53 2.51 -1.51
C PHE A 60 -2.91 3.79 -0.79
N GLN A 61 -3.43 4.80 -1.49
CA GLN A 61 -4.01 6.00 -0.91
C GLN A 61 -5.26 6.39 -1.71
N PRO A 62 -6.13 7.26 -1.18
CA PRO A 62 -7.26 7.78 -1.94
C PRO A 62 -6.83 8.37 -3.29
N ILE A 63 -7.62 8.14 -4.33
CA ILE A 63 -7.40 8.76 -5.64
C ILE A 63 -8.18 10.08 -5.70
N GLY A 64 -7.43 11.18 -5.77
CA GLY A 64 -7.94 12.54 -5.88
C GLY A 64 -7.66 13.16 -7.24
N ILE A 65 -7.93 14.46 -7.36
CA ILE A 65 -7.57 15.26 -8.53
C ILE A 65 -6.43 16.20 -8.14
N ARG A 66 -5.37 16.19 -8.94
CA ARG A 66 -4.20 17.06 -8.77
C ARG A 66 -3.91 17.82 -10.04
N GLN A 67 -3.06 18.83 -9.93
CA GLN A 67 -2.57 19.55 -11.08
C GLN A 67 -1.82 18.60 -12.03
N ILE A 68 -1.99 18.80 -13.34
CA ILE A 68 -1.25 18.02 -14.33
C ILE A 68 0.23 18.38 -14.30
N ARG A 69 1.10 17.37 -14.49
CA ARG A 69 2.55 17.58 -14.59
C ARG A 69 2.94 18.18 -15.94
N ASP A 70 4.11 18.78 -15.98
CA ASP A 70 4.76 19.15 -17.23
C ASP A 70 4.94 17.89 -18.11
N GLY A 71 4.60 18.01 -19.39
CA GLY A 71 4.56 16.87 -20.29
C GLY A 71 3.87 17.16 -21.62
N TYR A 72 3.20 16.15 -22.16
CA TYR A 72 2.60 16.16 -23.48
C TYR A 72 1.23 15.48 -23.45
N LEU A 73 0.26 16.09 -24.13
CA LEU A 73 -1.07 15.53 -24.37
C LEU A 73 -1.24 15.23 -25.86
N TYR A 74 -1.71 14.01 -26.12
CA TYR A 74 -2.02 13.50 -27.44
C TYR A 74 -3.53 13.31 -27.55
N LEU A 75 -4.14 13.83 -28.60
CA LEU A 75 -5.60 13.87 -28.75
C LEU A 75 -6.01 13.51 -30.18
N PHE A 76 -6.98 12.61 -30.30
CA PHE A 76 -7.76 12.40 -31.54
C PHE A 76 -9.19 12.85 -31.30
N HIS A 77 -9.76 13.58 -32.26
CA HIS A 77 -11.17 13.97 -32.23
C HIS A 77 -12.01 13.05 -33.12
N ALA A 78 -13.23 12.69 -32.70
CA ALA A 78 -14.09 11.77 -33.45
C ALA A 78 -14.44 12.24 -34.88
N GLU A 79 -14.48 13.55 -35.12
CA GLU A 79 -14.69 14.13 -36.46
C GLU A 79 -13.47 14.05 -37.39
N ALA A 80 -12.28 13.89 -36.81
CA ALA A 80 -11.02 13.78 -37.53
C ALA A 80 -10.18 12.63 -36.91
N PRO A 81 -10.65 11.38 -37.01
CA PRO A 81 -10.09 10.24 -36.28
C PRO A 81 -8.68 9.83 -36.74
N ASP A 82 -8.21 10.39 -37.86
CA ASP A 82 -6.89 10.17 -38.45
C ASP A 82 -5.91 11.33 -38.16
N ILE A 83 -6.38 12.40 -37.52
CA ILE A 83 -5.55 13.57 -37.18
C ILE A 83 -5.17 13.51 -35.71
N LEU A 84 -3.87 13.35 -35.45
CA LEU A 84 -3.30 13.47 -34.12
C LEU A 84 -3.01 14.93 -33.79
N HIS A 85 -3.55 15.42 -32.69
CA HIS A 85 -3.17 16.68 -32.08
C HIS A 85 -2.19 16.44 -30.93
N GLU A 86 -1.07 17.16 -30.93
CA GLU A 86 -0.06 17.15 -29.87
C GLU A 86 -0.05 18.51 -29.17
N TYR A 87 -0.07 18.49 -27.85
CA TYR A 87 0.02 19.67 -27.01
C TYR A 87 1.14 19.47 -25.99
N GLN A 88 2.02 20.45 -25.85
CA GLN A 88 2.95 20.50 -24.72
C GLN A 88 2.25 21.19 -23.55
N VAL A 89 2.26 20.52 -22.40
CA VAL A 89 1.69 21.00 -21.13
C VAL A 89 2.82 21.51 -20.25
N ARG A 90 2.66 22.70 -19.67
CA ARG A 90 3.58 23.31 -18.71
C ARG A 90 2.83 24.03 -17.61
N ALA A 91 3.53 24.38 -16.52
CA ALA A 91 3.06 25.33 -15.52
C ALA A 91 1.61 25.05 -15.06
N GLY A 92 1.31 23.78 -14.80
CA GLY A 92 0.03 23.37 -14.23
C GLY A 92 -1.18 23.34 -15.15
N GLY A 93 -0.97 23.41 -16.46
CA GLY A 93 -2.06 23.31 -17.44
C GLY A 93 -1.97 24.28 -18.61
N ALA A 94 -0.93 25.12 -18.67
CA ALA A 94 -0.65 25.92 -19.85
C ALA A 94 -0.31 24.99 -21.01
N VAL A 95 -1.07 25.11 -22.11
CA VAL A 95 -0.91 24.24 -23.27
C VAL A 95 -0.45 25.02 -24.49
N SER A 96 0.52 24.46 -25.20
CA SER A 96 0.94 24.96 -26.50
C SER A 96 0.83 23.84 -27.52
N LYS A 97 0.01 24.04 -28.56
CA LYS A 97 -0.15 23.04 -29.60
C LYS A 97 1.16 22.91 -30.39
N ARG A 98 1.54 21.69 -30.75
CA ARG A 98 2.75 21.39 -31.51
C ARG A 98 2.35 21.02 -32.93
N LEU A 99 2.90 21.72 -33.92
CA LEU A 99 2.66 21.42 -35.34
C LEU A 99 3.75 20.51 -35.88
N TRP A 100 3.33 19.50 -36.64
CA TRP A 100 4.20 18.62 -37.39
C TRP A 100 4.61 19.28 -38.70
N THR A 101 5.88 19.21 -39.06
CA THR A 101 6.37 19.77 -40.32
C THR A 101 6.27 18.73 -41.45
N GLY A 102 5.37 18.94 -42.40
CA GLY A 102 5.16 18.06 -43.57
C GLY A 102 4.01 17.06 -43.42
N ASP A 103 3.67 16.37 -44.52
CA ASP A 103 2.49 15.48 -44.62
C ASP A 103 2.63 14.14 -43.86
N ASP A 104 3.76 13.90 -43.23
CA ASP A 104 4.05 12.64 -42.56
C ASP A 104 4.66 12.88 -41.18
N ALA A 105 4.17 12.13 -40.18
CA ALA A 105 4.79 11.96 -38.87
C ALA A 105 6.12 11.17 -38.95
N ALA A 106 6.92 11.41 -39.99
CA ALA A 106 8.16 10.69 -40.29
C ALA A 106 9.41 11.39 -39.75
N ARG A 107 9.30 12.63 -39.25
CA ARG A 107 10.42 13.39 -38.68
C ARG A 107 10.05 13.94 -37.30
N ASP A 108 10.99 13.86 -36.36
CA ASP A 108 10.91 14.49 -35.02
C ASP A 108 11.10 16.01 -35.06
N GLN A 109 10.65 16.66 -36.12
CA GLN A 109 10.66 18.12 -36.25
C GLN A 109 9.25 18.63 -36.00
N ARG A 110 9.12 19.42 -34.93
CA ARG A 110 7.88 20.09 -34.52
C ARG A 110 8.09 21.59 -34.69
N THR A 111 7.93 22.11 -35.91
CA THR A 111 8.11 23.55 -36.16
C THR A 111 6.77 24.20 -36.40
N GLY A 112 6.30 24.93 -35.39
CA GLY A 112 5.13 25.79 -35.46
C GLY A 112 4.55 26.03 -34.06
N THR A 113 4.28 27.28 -33.75
CA THR A 113 3.51 27.73 -32.59
C THR A 113 2.14 28.16 -33.09
N PRO A 114 1.08 27.39 -32.81
CA PRO A 114 -0.29 27.81 -33.08
C PRO A 114 -0.61 29.06 -32.29
N ASP A 115 -1.42 29.93 -32.88
CA ASP A 115 -1.78 31.23 -32.29
C ASP A 115 -2.59 31.11 -30.99
N THR A 116 -3.12 29.92 -30.68
CA THR A 116 -3.99 29.68 -29.52
C THR A 116 -3.31 28.76 -28.49
N PRO A 117 -2.98 29.28 -27.28
CA PRO A 117 -2.42 28.49 -26.19
C PRO A 117 -3.52 27.74 -25.40
N ALA A 118 -4.38 27.00 -26.09
CA ALA A 118 -5.48 26.24 -25.48
C ALA A 118 -5.81 24.96 -26.28
N ILE A 119 -6.36 23.95 -25.60
CA ILE A 119 -7.02 22.81 -26.25
C ILE A 119 -8.46 23.22 -26.53
N VAL A 120 -8.74 23.58 -27.78
CA VAL A 120 -10.09 23.90 -28.24
C VAL A 120 -10.52 22.84 -29.24
N VAL A 121 -11.66 22.19 -28.97
CA VAL A 121 -12.20 21.11 -29.80
C VAL A 121 -13.69 21.30 -30.03
N PRO A 122 -14.27 20.78 -31.13
CA PRO A 122 -15.72 20.76 -31.30
C PRO A 122 -16.43 20.10 -30.11
N ARG A 123 -17.53 20.68 -29.64
CA ARG A 123 -18.31 20.18 -28.49
C ARG A 123 -19.27 19.05 -28.88
N ARG A 124 -18.84 18.12 -29.74
CA ARG A 124 -19.65 17.00 -30.21
C ARG A 124 -18.80 15.76 -30.42
N GLY A 125 -19.42 14.58 -30.30
CA GLY A 125 -18.69 13.32 -30.38
C GLY A 125 -17.85 13.06 -29.13
N HIS A 126 -16.59 12.65 -29.33
CA HIS A 126 -15.66 12.29 -28.27
C HIS A 126 -14.22 12.60 -28.66
N ILE A 127 -13.34 12.61 -27.67
CA ILE A 127 -11.89 12.61 -27.86
C ILE A 127 -11.30 11.31 -27.29
N ASP A 128 -10.24 10.82 -27.92
CA ASP A 128 -9.35 9.84 -27.31
C ASP A 128 -8.09 10.61 -26.86
N VAL A 129 -7.76 10.58 -25.57
CA VAL A 129 -6.67 11.37 -24.96
C VAL A 129 -5.63 10.50 -24.27
N LEU A 130 -4.35 10.89 -24.36
CA LEU A 130 -3.23 10.27 -23.66
C LEU A 130 -2.30 11.36 -23.13
N PHE A 131 -1.95 11.26 -21.85
CA PHE A 131 -0.89 12.05 -21.24
C PHE A 131 0.43 11.26 -21.22
N SER A 132 1.54 11.95 -21.44
CA SER A 132 2.89 11.42 -21.29
C SER A 132 3.82 12.48 -20.71
N SER A 133 4.63 12.13 -19.72
CA SER A 133 5.65 13.01 -19.16
C SER A 133 6.80 13.29 -20.14
N THR A 134 6.98 12.43 -21.15
CA THR A 134 8.00 12.55 -22.19
C THR A 134 7.39 12.68 -23.58
N PRO A 135 8.03 13.40 -24.52
CA PRO A 135 7.50 13.53 -25.86
C PRO A 135 7.62 12.20 -26.62
N LEU A 136 6.51 11.75 -27.21
CA LEU A 136 6.50 10.63 -28.15
C LEU A 136 7.26 10.97 -29.43
N THR A 137 8.06 10.02 -29.91
CA THR A 137 8.74 10.16 -31.20
C THR A 137 7.74 10.05 -32.36
N ALA A 138 8.16 10.53 -33.52
CA ALA A 138 7.44 10.49 -34.80
C ALA A 138 6.92 9.08 -35.11
N LYS A 139 7.77 8.09 -34.86
CA LYS A 139 7.46 6.67 -34.98
C LYS A 139 6.30 6.23 -34.08
N LYS A 140 6.27 6.71 -32.84
CA LYS A 140 5.26 6.34 -31.83
C LYS A 140 3.94 7.08 -32.03
N CYS A 141 4.00 8.33 -32.49
CA CYS A 141 2.80 9.01 -32.98
C CYS A 141 2.21 8.30 -34.21
N SER A 142 3.05 7.86 -35.15
CA SER A 142 2.62 7.05 -36.30
C SER A 142 1.98 5.72 -35.89
N LEU A 143 2.48 5.09 -34.82
CA LEU A 143 1.87 3.89 -34.23
C LEU A 143 0.42 4.18 -33.78
N LEU A 144 0.20 5.26 -33.02
CA LEU A 144 -1.14 5.66 -32.57
C LEU A 144 -2.08 6.01 -33.73
N ILE A 145 -1.57 6.63 -34.79
CA ILE A 145 -2.37 6.97 -35.98
C ILE A 145 -2.78 5.70 -36.74
N ARG A 146 -1.83 4.78 -36.97
CA ARG A 146 -2.06 3.61 -37.84
C ARG A 146 -2.78 2.46 -37.13
N TRP A 147 -2.56 2.26 -35.84
CA TRP A 147 -3.00 1.06 -35.12
C TRP A 147 -4.14 1.40 -34.15
N ARG A 148 -5.36 1.42 -34.69
CA ARG A 148 -6.56 1.81 -33.95
C ARG A 148 -6.86 0.92 -32.73
N SER A 149 -6.61 -0.39 -32.81
CA SER A 149 -6.81 -1.31 -31.68
C SER A 149 -5.91 -0.94 -30.51
N TYR A 150 -4.60 -0.83 -30.77
CA TYR A 150 -3.62 -0.40 -29.78
C TYR A 150 -3.98 0.99 -29.21
N ARG A 151 -4.38 1.93 -30.07
CA ARG A 151 -4.85 3.26 -29.65
C ARG A 151 -6.02 3.18 -28.66
N GLN A 152 -7.01 2.33 -28.90
CA GLN A 152 -8.17 2.15 -28.01
C GLN A 152 -7.77 1.55 -26.67
N GLU A 153 -6.70 0.77 -26.63
CA GLU A 153 -6.18 0.26 -25.38
C GLU A 153 -5.45 1.37 -24.63
N VAL A 154 -4.51 2.11 -25.23
CA VAL A 154 -3.66 3.05 -24.48
C VAL A 154 -4.24 4.45 -24.23
N MET A 155 -5.20 4.90 -25.03
CA MET A 155 -5.83 6.23 -24.88
C MET A 155 -7.18 6.14 -24.19
N THR A 156 -7.50 7.13 -23.37
CA THR A 156 -8.77 7.23 -22.65
C THR A 156 -9.80 7.98 -23.49
N ARG A 157 -10.94 7.36 -23.73
CA ARG A 157 -12.07 8.00 -24.43
C ARG A 157 -12.88 8.89 -23.50
N VAL A 158 -13.09 10.13 -23.90
CA VAL A 158 -13.90 11.13 -23.17
C VAL A 158 -15.00 11.67 -24.08
N SER A 159 -16.25 11.52 -23.66
CA SER A 159 -17.40 12.03 -24.40
C SER A 159 -17.50 13.55 -24.28
N LEU A 160 -17.59 14.25 -25.42
CA LEU A 160 -17.87 15.69 -25.47
C LEU A 160 -19.36 15.96 -25.71
N ALA A 161 -20.08 14.96 -26.23
CA ALA A 161 -21.53 15.05 -26.37
C ALA A 161 -22.19 15.12 -24.99
N GLY A 162 -23.05 16.13 -24.81
CA GLY A 162 -23.84 16.28 -23.58
C GLY A 162 -23.12 16.93 -22.40
N VAL A 163 -21.92 17.49 -22.61
CA VAL A 163 -21.24 18.30 -21.57
C VAL A 163 -22.17 19.42 -21.12
N CYS A 164 -22.40 19.47 -19.82
CA CYS A 164 -23.21 20.48 -19.17
C CYS A 164 -22.29 21.45 -18.41
N PRO A 165 -22.43 22.77 -18.55
CA PRO A 165 -21.60 23.73 -17.81
C PRO A 165 -21.87 23.71 -16.29
N ILE A 166 -22.97 23.07 -15.87
CA ILE A 166 -23.39 22.96 -14.46
C ILE A 166 -23.02 21.60 -13.87
N ARG A 167 -23.16 20.51 -14.64
CA ARG A 167 -22.96 19.13 -14.16
C ARG A 167 -21.67 18.48 -14.67
N GLY A 168 -20.97 19.13 -15.59
CA GLY A 168 -19.85 18.56 -16.31
C GLY A 168 -20.26 17.44 -17.26
N GLY A 169 -19.37 16.47 -17.42
CA GLY A 169 -19.55 15.20 -18.13
C GLY A 169 -18.55 14.17 -17.60
N ALA A 170 -18.64 12.90 -18.02
CA ALA A 170 -17.67 11.90 -17.57
C ALA A 170 -16.23 12.36 -17.89
N ARG A 171 -15.38 12.47 -16.86
CA ARG A 171 -14.00 13.00 -16.88
C ARG A 171 -13.87 14.48 -17.29
N LEU A 172 -14.96 15.23 -17.22
CA LEU A 172 -15.04 16.66 -17.54
C LEU A 172 -15.70 17.39 -16.37
N LEU A 173 -14.88 18.03 -15.53
CA LEU A 173 -15.36 18.76 -14.36
C LEU A 173 -15.69 20.22 -14.71
N THR A 174 -16.63 20.78 -13.96
CA THR A 174 -16.87 22.23 -13.95
C THR A 174 -15.83 22.91 -13.05
N LYS A 175 -15.71 24.25 -13.14
CA LYS A 175 -14.87 25.03 -12.23
C LYS A 175 -15.24 24.80 -10.75
N PRO A 176 -16.52 24.94 -10.32
CA PRO A 176 -16.90 24.68 -8.93
C PRO A 176 -16.58 23.26 -8.45
N ASP A 177 -16.78 22.25 -9.31
CA ASP A 177 -16.52 20.85 -8.93
C ASP A 177 -15.02 20.61 -8.74
N LEU A 178 -14.17 21.18 -9.61
CA LEU A 178 -12.73 21.09 -9.49
C LEU A 178 -12.20 21.86 -8.27
N GLU A 179 -12.63 23.10 -8.04
CA GLU A 179 -12.19 23.90 -6.88
C GLU A 179 -12.40 23.17 -5.55
N GLN A 180 -13.48 22.40 -5.43
CA GLN A 180 -13.77 21.62 -4.22
C GLN A 180 -12.94 20.34 -4.09
N ARG A 181 -12.32 19.87 -5.18
CA ARG A 181 -11.70 18.53 -5.29
C ARG A 181 -10.23 18.56 -5.67
N LEU A 182 -9.69 19.73 -6.00
CA LEU A 182 -8.28 19.90 -6.32
C LEU A 182 -7.47 19.78 -5.03
N SER A 183 -6.82 18.64 -4.87
CA SER A 183 -5.90 18.37 -3.78
C SER A 183 -4.52 18.94 -4.11
N HIS A 184 -3.85 19.48 -3.09
CA HIS A 184 -2.51 20.03 -3.22
C HIS A 184 -1.55 19.25 -2.33
N PRO A 185 -0.47 18.69 -2.90
CA PRO A 185 0.54 18.02 -2.10
C PRO A 185 1.24 19.03 -1.19
N VAL A 186 1.57 18.59 0.02
CA VAL A 186 2.33 19.42 0.97
C VAL A 186 3.81 19.12 0.79
N ALA A 187 4.59 20.16 0.45
CA ALA A 187 6.04 20.05 0.40
C ALA A 187 6.61 20.01 1.84
N PHE A 188 7.21 18.89 2.21
CA PHE A 188 7.96 18.77 3.45
C PHE A 188 9.06 17.72 3.32
N THR A 189 10.12 17.86 4.10
CA THR A 189 11.17 16.84 4.20
C THR A 189 10.69 15.73 5.13
N VAL A 190 10.47 14.54 4.59
CA VAL A 190 10.10 13.37 5.39
C VAL A 190 11.32 12.96 6.24
N PRO A 191 11.18 12.87 7.58
CA PRO A 191 12.24 12.34 8.43
C PRO A 191 12.53 10.87 8.09
N MET A 192 13.82 10.50 8.07
CA MET A 192 14.28 9.12 7.93
C MET A 192 14.83 8.64 9.28
N ASP A 193 14.03 8.80 10.32
CA ASP A 193 14.41 8.59 11.72
C ASP A 193 13.79 7.32 12.33
N GLY A 194 13.19 6.48 11.48
CA GLY A 194 12.61 5.21 11.88
C GLY A 194 11.22 5.32 12.48
N GLN A 195 10.52 6.44 12.30
CA GLN A 195 9.12 6.55 12.73
C GLN A 195 8.18 5.89 11.72
N SER A 196 7.18 5.18 12.25
CA SER A 196 5.99 4.75 11.49
C SER A 196 4.93 5.88 11.49
N ALA A 197 3.77 5.62 10.87
CA ALA A 197 2.66 6.58 10.79
C ALA A 197 3.08 7.94 10.21
N LEU A 198 3.77 7.91 9.07
CA LEU A 198 4.27 9.09 8.38
C LEU A 198 3.16 10.09 8.05
N ALA A 199 3.52 11.37 8.06
CA ALA A 199 2.59 12.45 7.74
C ALA A 199 2.03 12.31 6.31
N PRO A 200 0.78 12.74 6.05
CA PRO A 200 0.19 12.73 4.71
C PRO A 200 1.10 13.40 3.69
N TRP A 201 1.04 12.93 2.44
CA TRP A 201 1.86 13.40 1.31
C TRP A 201 3.33 12.96 1.31
N TYR A 202 3.75 12.10 2.23
CA TYR A 202 5.11 11.54 2.19
C TYR A 202 5.43 10.88 0.83
N TRP A 203 4.44 10.32 0.13
CA TRP A 203 4.58 9.65 -1.17
C TRP A 203 4.73 10.58 -2.40
N ALA A 204 4.58 11.89 -2.25
CA ALA A 204 4.51 12.82 -3.39
C ALA A 204 5.78 13.67 -3.58
N GLN A 205 6.96 13.14 -3.22
CA GLN A 205 8.20 13.92 -3.14
C GLN A 205 8.64 14.49 -4.49
N ASP A 206 8.73 13.65 -5.53
CA ASP A 206 9.20 14.09 -6.85
C ASP A 206 8.07 14.61 -7.75
N THR A 207 6.88 14.74 -7.18
CA THR A 207 5.66 14.88 -7.97
C THR A 207 4.79 16.04 -7.57
N LEU A 208 5.34 16.96 -6.79
CA LEU A 208 4.70 18.19 -6.33
C LEU A 208 4.05 18.96 -7.47
N ASP A 209 2.93 19.61 -7.13
CA ASP A 209 2.21 20.46 -8.06
C ASP A 209 3.03 21.76 -8.29
N GLY A 210 2.91 22.34 -9.48
CA GLY A 210 3.59 23.59 -9.82
C GLY A 210 2.83 24.82 -9.34
N ASP A 211 3.47 25.99 -9.36
CA ASP A 211 2.96 27.22 -8.74
C ASP A 211 1.68 27.82 -9.35
N THR A 212 1.27 27.38 -10.55
CA THR A 212 0.15 27.98 -11.29
C THR A 212 -1.01 27.01 -11.41
N GLU A 213 -2.11 27.32 -10.71
CA GLU A 213 -3.32 26.52 -10.71
C GLU A 213 -3.98 26.41 -12.11
N PRO A 214 -4.72 25.32 -12.38
CA PRO A 214 -5.33 25.07 -13.68
C PRO A 214 -6.31 26.18 -14.12
N PHE A 215 -6.95 26.87 -13.18
CA PHE A 215 -7.94 27.93 -13.47
C PHE A 215 -7.35 29.12 -14.24
N ALA A 216 -6.05 29.38 -14.08
CA ALA A 216 -5.36 30.49 -14.74
C ALA A 216 -5.25 30.32 -16.27
N HIS A 217 -5.43 29.08 -16.78
CA HIS A 217 -5.25 28.76 -18.19
C HIS A 217 -6.55 28.86 -19.00
N ARG A 218 -7.63 29.31 -18.38
CA ARG A 218 -8.92 29.57 -19.04
C ARG A 218 -8.85 30.82 -19.92
N LEU A 219 -9.28 30.69 -21.17
CA LEU A 219 -9.37 31.82 -22.09
C LEU A 219 -10.64 32.62 -21.83
N ALA A 220 -10.54 33.96 -21.83
CA ALA A 220 -11.69 34.85 -21.62
C ALA A 220 -12.86 34.60 -22.61
N THR A 221 -12.57 34.18 -23.84
CA THR A 221 -13.59 33.85 -24.85
C THR A 221 -14.35 32.54 -24.56
N TYR A 222 -13.81 31.69 -23.68
CA TYR A 222 -14.38 30.41 -23.26
C TYR A 222 -14.79 30.42 -21.79
N GLU A 223 -15.08 31.60 -21.24
CA GLU A 223 -15.46 31.78 -19.83
C GLU A 223 -16.60 30.84 -19.40
N GLN A 224 -17.59 30.65 -20.28
CA GLN A 224 -18.73 29.73 -20.06
C GLN A 224 -18.59 28.39 -20.81
N ASP A 225 -17.76 28.34 -21.86
CA ASP A 225 -17.59 27.19 -22.76
C ASP A 225 -16.25 26.46 -22.49
N HIS A 226 -16.00 26.10 -21.23
CA HIS A 226 -14.82 25.33 -20.82
C HIS A 226 -15.16 24.14 -19.92
N ALA A 227 -14.25 23.17 -19.84
CA ALA A 227 -14.29 22.08 -18.87
C ALA A 227 -12.88 21.67 -18.46
N TYR A 228 -12.75 21.13 -17.25
CA TYR A 228 -11.49 20.56 -16.77
C TYR A 228 -11.44 19.07 -17.12
N LEU A 229 -10.51 18.73 -18.00
CA LEU A 229 -10.31 17.37 -18.51
C LEU A 229 -9.44 16.58 -17.54
N VAL A 230 -10.01 15.54 -16.94
CA VAL A 230 -9.29 14.66 -16.01
C VAL A 230 -8.64 13.51 -16.78
N VAL A 231 -7.31 13.53 -16.84
CA VAL A 231 -6.50 12.52 -17.54
C VAL A 231 -5.90 11.49 -16.57
N ASP A 232 -5.58 10.30 -17.08
CA ASP A 232 -4.83 9.30 -16.33
C ASP A 232 -3.32 9.58 -16.46
N ASP A 233 -2.60 9.54 -15.34
CA ASP A 233 -1.14 9.70 -15.28
C ASP A 233 -0.50 8.44 -14.70
N LEU A 234 -0.38 7.40 -15.55
CA LEU A 234 0.15 6.10 -15.17
C LEU A 234 1.55 6.19 -14.57
N MET A 235 2.46 6.88 -15.28
CA MET A 235 3.82 7.06 -14.82
C MET A 235 3.87 7.87 -13.53
N GLY A 236 2.95 8.82 -13.36
CA GLY A 236 2.82 9.57 -12.13
C GLY A 236 2.43 8.71 -10.93
N HIS A 237 1.47 7.80 -11.08
CA HIS A 237 1.11 6.84 -10.03
C HIS A 237 2.29 5.92 -9.67
N LEU A 238 3.01 5.42 -10.68
CA LEU A 238 4.18 4.56 -10.46
C LEU A 238 5.28 5.32 -9.71
N SER A 239 5.58 6.57 -10.09
CA SER A 239 6.54 7.40 -9.36
C SER A 239 6.13 7.62 -7.91
N ASP A 240 4.87 7.98 -7.64
CA ASP A 240 4.38 8.21 -6.27
C ASP A 240 4.53 6.92 -5.41
N LEU A 241 4.25 5.75 -5.97
CA LEU A 241 4.40 4.46 -5.28
C LEU A 241 5.87 4.09 -5.01
N LEU A 242 6.76 4.39 -5.95
CA LEU A 242 8.20 4.13 -5.79
C LEU A 242 8.83 5.06 -4.76
N ASP A 243 8.44 6.34 -4.74
CA ASP A 243 8.82 7.29 -3.71
C ASP A 243 8.33 6.80 -2.33
N ALA A 244 7.06 6.38 -2.25
CA ALA A 244 6.50 5.82 -1.03
C ALA A 244 7.29 4.60 -0.54
N TRP A 245 7.62 3.66 -1.43
CA TRP A 245 8.40 2.47 -1.07
C TRP A 245 9.76 2.86 -0.50
N ALA A 246 10.51 3.72 -1.20
CA ALA A 246 11.84 4.13 -0.77
C ALA A 246 11.82 4.76 0.62
N ILE A 247 10.82 5.59 0.90
CA ILE A 247 10.65 6.29 2.19
C ILE A 247 10.26 5.32 3.31
N VAL A 248 9.30 4.43 3.06
CA VAL A 248 8.83 3.43 4.03
C VAL A 248 9.92 2.41 4.32
N ASP A 249 10.65 1.95 3.30
CA ASP A 249 11.77 1.03 3.45
C ASP A 249 12.93 1.64 4.23
N THR A 250 13.30 2.89 3.90
CA THR A 250 14.36 3.61 4.63
C THR A 250 14.00 3.80 6.10
N ASN A 251 12.76 4.18 6.42
CA ASN A 251 12.31 4.30 7.80
C ASN A 251 12.23 2.94 8.51
N HIS A 252 11.79 1.88 7.83
CA HIS A 252 11.81 0.55 8.43
C HIS A 252 13.25 0.15 8.81
N ASN A 253 14.22 0.33 7.90
CA ASN A 253 15.62 0.02 8.17
C ASN A 253 16.20 0.91 9.30
N ALA A 254 15.89 2.21 9.30
CA ALA A 254 16.32 3.12 10.37
C ALA A 254 15.76 2.72 11.75
N TRP A 255 14.51 2.22 11.80
CA TRP A 255 13.94 1.68 13.03
C TRP A 255 14.70 0.43 13.49
N LEU A 256 14.95 -0.51 12.58
CA LEU A 256 15.70 -1.74 12.89
C LEU A 256 17.10 -1.43 13.38
N GLU A 257 17.83 -0.52 12.74
CA GLU A 257 19.18 -0.11 13.15
C GLU A 257 19.19 0.56 14.53
N ARG A 258 18.18 1.39 14.82
CA ARG A 258 18.07 2.08 16.12
C ARG A 258 17.73 1.11 17.24
N GLU A 259 16.81 0.18 16.99
CA GLU A 259 16.27 -0.72 18.00
C GLU A 259 17.02 -2.06 18.08
N ASP A 260 17.90 -2.38 17.13
CA ASP A 260 18.59 -3.66 16.91
C ASP A 260 18.90 -4.41 18.22
N ALA A 261 19.84 -3.89 19.01
CA ALA A 261 20.28 -4.55 20.23
C ALA A 261 19.16 -4.74 21.27
N ARG A 262 18.20 -3.81 21.35
CA ARG A 262 17.11 -3.86 22.34
C ARG A 262 16.01 -4.81 21.89
N TYR A 263 15.56 -4.67 20.64
CA TYR A 263 14.49 -5.45 20.05
C TYR A 263 14.86 -6.92 19.97
N TYR A 264 16.01 -7.28 19.38
CA TYR A 264 16.39 -8.68 19.25
C TYR A 264 16.66 -9.35 20.60
N SER A 265 17.24 -8.62 21.57
CA SER A 265 17.41 -9.15 22.92
C SER A 265 16.07 -9.40 23.61
N ALA A 266 15.11 -8.48 23.48
CA ALA A 266 13.78 -8.63 24.03
C ALA A 266 13.02 -9.79 23.37
N CYS A 267 13.08 -9.92 22.05
CA CYS A 267 12.51 -11.06 21.32
C CYS A 267 13.14 -12.38 21.78
N PHE A 268 14.46 -12.44 21.92
CA PHE A 268 15.16 -13.63 22.42
C PHE A 268 14.72 -14.00 23.84
N ILE A 269 14.62 -13.02 24.75
CA ILE A 269 14.13 -13.27 26.10
C ILE A 269 12.67 -13.74 26.06
N ARG A 270 11.81 -13.11 25.25
CA ARG A 270 10.42 -13.53 25.07
C ARG A 270 10.33 -14.97 24.58
N ASP A 271 11.13 -15.35 23.58
CA ASP A 271 11.18 -16.71 23.06
C ASP A 271 11.72 -17.71 24.08
N LEU A 272 12.63 -17.28 24.96
CA LEU A 272 13.15 -18.12 26.03
C LEU A 272 12.08 -18.40 27.10
N ILE A 273 11.26 -17.40 27.44
CA ILE A 273 10.23 -17.48 28.49
C ILE A 273 8.86 -17.95 27.98
N ARG A 274 8.61 -17.95 26.66
CA ARG A 274 7.34 -18.42 26.12
C ARG A 274 7.11 -19.86 26.54
N LEU A 275 5.85 -20.24 26.65
CA LEU A 275 5.45 -21.61 26.97
C LEU A 275 4.18 -21.94 26.19
N ASP A 276 4.39 -22.32 24.95
CA ASP A 276 3.41 -22.76 23.96
C ASP A 276 3.70 -24.21 23.54
N SER A 277 2.96 -24.72 22.55
CA SER A 277 3.09 -26.11 22.10
C SER A 277 4.47 -26.42 21.54
N ASP A 278 5.00 -25.54 20.69
CA ASP A 278 6.33 -25.65 20.11
C ASP A 278 7.40 -25.72 21.21
N ARG A 279 7.35 -24.79 22.18
CA ARG A 279 8.32 -24.78 23.27
C ARG A 279 8.23 -26.01 24.15
N VAL A 280 7.03 -26.54 24.41
CA VAL A 280 6.89 -27.83 25.12
C VAL A 280 7.55 -28.96 24.34
N GLY A 281 7.41 -29.00 23.01
CA GLY A 281 8.08 -29.99 22.15
C GLY A 281 9.61 -29.87 22.18
N GLU A 282 10.15 -28.64 22.09
CA GLU A 282 11.59 -28.37 22.18
C GLU A 282 12.17 -28.81 23.53
N LEU A 283 11.54 -28.39 24.63
CA LEU A 283 11.97 -28.75 25.98
C LEU A 283 11.90 -30.26 26.20
N ALA A 284 10.81 -30.90 25.79
CA ALA A 284 10.67 -32.35 25.91
C ALA A 284 11.75 -33.09 25.13
N THR A 285 12.12 -32.62 23.93
CA THR A 285 13.24 -33.19 23.17
C THR A 285 14.55 -33.07 23.94
N ALA A 286 14.86 -31.87 24.45
CA ALA A 286 16.07 -31.64 25.24
C ALA A 286 16.12 -32.50 26.52
N PHE A 287 15.00 -32.62 27.24
CA PHE A 287 14.91 -33.47 28.42
C PHE A 287 15.07 -34.96 28.09
N ALA A 288 14.53 -35.44 26.96
CA ALA A 288 14.73 -36.81 26.53
C ALA A 288 16.21 -37.11 26.21
N GLU A 289 16.90 -36.18 25.56
CA GLU A 289 18.32 -36.31 25.22
C GLU A 289 19.22 -36.30 26.46
N GLN A 290 18.87 -35.52 27.49
CA GLN A 290 19.65 -35.34 28.71
C GLN A 290 19.28 -36.32 29.84
N ALA A 291 18.15 -37.01 29.76
CA ALA A 291 17.70 -37.92 30.82
C ALA A 291 18.58 -39.17 30.89
N ASP A 292 19.19 -39.42 32.06
CA ASP A 292 19.91 -40.66 32.35
C ASP A 292 18.98 -41.85 32.62
N ASP A 293 17.78 -41.58 33.15
CA ASP A 293 16.75 -42.58 33.41
C ASP A 293 15.97 -42.97 32.14
N ALA A 294 15.87 -44.27 31.88
CA ALA A 294 15.26 -44.78 30.65
C ALA A 294 13.75 -44.51 30.59
N ASP A 295 13.06 -44.53 31.73
CA ASP A 295 11.63 -44.29 31.81
C ASP A 295 11.31 -42.80 31.60
N ALA A 296 12.05 -41.90 32.26
CA ALA A 296 11.96 -40.46 32.03
C ALA A 296 12.26 -40.08 30.57
N ARG A 297 13.30 -40.69 29.98
CA ARG A 297 13.63 -40.51 28.55
C ARG A 297 12.46 -40.90 27.64
N ALA A 298 11.83 -42.06 27.90
CA ALA A 298 10.70 -42.54 27.12
C ALA A 298 9.48 -41.62 27.22
N VAL A 299 9.20 -41.10 28.43
CA VAL A 299 8.11 -40.14 28.68
C VAL A 299 8.31 -38.85 27.89
N PHE A 300 9.49 -38.22 27.99
CA PHE A 300 9.75 -36.97 27.28
C PHE A 300 9.86 -37.16 25.77
N ALA A 301 10.40 -38.28 25.29
CA ALA A 301 10.39 -38.61 23.86
C ALA A 301 8.96 -38.76 23.32
N ARG A 302 8.04 -39.35 24.12
CA ARG A 302 6.63 -39.47 23.76
C ARG A 302 5.95 -38.10 23.70
N ILE A 303 6.24 -37.21 24.65
CA ILE A 303 5.73 -35.82 24.67
C ILE A 303 6.26 -35.02 23.47
N ALA A 304 7.54 -35.16 23.10
CA ALA A 304 8.11 -34.49 21.93
C ALA A 304 7.39 -34.88 20.63
N GLN A 305 6.96 -36.15 20.53
CA GLN A 305 6.19 -36.71 19.41
C GLN A 305 4.68 -36.51 19.50
N ALA A 306 4.18 -35.83 20.54
CA ALA A 306 2.77 -35.51 20.68
C ALA A 306 2.30 -34.55 19.57
N ASP A 307 1.00 -34.57 19.28
CA ASP A 307 0.39 -33.61 18.36
C ASP A 307 0.25 -32.21 19.00
N GLU A 308 -0.14 -31.23 18.19
CA GLU A 308 -0.23 -29.83 18.62
C GLU A 308 -1.29 -29.59 19.71
N ASP A 309 -2.41 -30.31 19.66
CA ASP A 309 -3.48 -30.17 20.65
C ASP A 309 -3.01 -30.71 22.02
N GLN A 310 -2.34 -31.86 22.02
CA GLN A 310 -1.73 -32.47 23.20
C GLN A 310 -0.66 -31.56 23.81
N LYS A 311 0.24 -30.99 22.99
CA LYS A 311 1.29 -30.07 23.45
C LYS A 311 0.71 -28.76 23.99
N THR A 312 -0.33 -28.24 23.35
CA THR A 312 -1.06 -27.05 23.83
C THR A 312 -1.69 -27.30 25.19
N GLU A 313 -2.31 -28.47 25.37
CA GLU A 313 -2.90 -28.86 26.63
C GLU A 313 -1.83 -29.09 27.71
N LEU A 314 -0.72 -29.74 27.38
CA LEU A 314 0.44 -29.86 28.28
C LEU A 314 0.96 -28.49 28.71
N ALA A 315 1.16 -27.54 27.79
CA ALA A 315 1.60 -26.18 28.10
C ALA A 315 0.65 -25.48 29.08
N ARG A 316 -0.67 -25.65 28.90
CA ARG A 316 -1.69 -25.16 29.83
C ARG A 316 -1.55 -25.77 31.22
N ARG A 317 -1.25 -27.07 31.32
CA ARG A 317 -1.07 -27.76 32.60
C ARG A 317 0.23 -27.40 33.29
N VAL A 318 1.32 -27.22 32.56
CA VAL A 318 2.59 -26.70 33.10
C VAL A 318 2.37 -25.32 33.72
N LYS A 319 1.66 -24.41 33.04
CA LYS A 319 1.31 -23.09 33.57
C LYS A 319 0.45 -23.15 34.85
N ALA A 320 -0.49 -24.08 34.93
CA ALA A 320 -1.38 -24.25 36.09
C ALA A 320 -0.74 -25.02 37.27
N PHE A 321 0.40 -25.67 37.05
CA PHE A 321 1.02 -26.57 38.02
C PHE A 321 1.42 -25.91 39.35
N PRO A 322 2.01 -24.69 39.39
CA PRO A 322 2.39 -24.05 40.65
C PRO A 322 1.20 -23.86 41.61
N GLU A 323 0.06 -23.43 41.08
CA GLU A 323 -1.15 -23.23 41.87
C GLU A 323 -1.78 -24.57 42.28
N TYR A 324 -1.74 -25.59 41.41
CA TYR A 324 -2.11 -26.96 41.77
C TYR A 324 -1.25 -27.49 42.94
N ARG A 325 0.07 -27.33 42.88
CA ARG A 325 1.03 -27.72 43.93
C ARG A 325 0.70 -27.02 45.25
N HIS A 326 0.35 -25.73 45.20
CA HIS A 326 -0.09 -24.98 46.37
C HIS A 326 -1.39 -25.54 46.97
N SER A 327 -2.41 -25.83 46.16
CA SER A 327 -3.66 -26.42 46.62
C SER A 327 -3.46 -27.82 47.24
N VAL A 328 -2.60 -28.67 46.66
CA VAL A 328 -2.28 -30.00 47.22
C VAL A 328 -1.58 -29.89 48.58
N ARG A 329 -0.64 -28.94 48.75
CA ARG A 329 0.05 -28.73 50.04
C ARG A 329 -0.91 -28.35 51.16
N LYS A 330 -1.99 -27.61 50.88
CA LYS A 330 -3.03 -27.29 51.89
C LYS A 330 -3.79 -28.51 52.37
N VAL A 331 -3.96 -29.52 51.52
CA VAL A 331 -4.61 -30.80 51.90
C VAL A 331 -3.69 -31.64 52.79
N ALA A 332 -2.38 -31.58 52.54
CA ALA A 332 -1.37 -32.35 53.29
C ALA A 332 -0.83 -31.64 54.55
N GLY A 333 -1.20 -30.37 54.79
CA GLY A 333 -0.72 -29.57 55.90
C GLY A 333 -1.42 -29.85 57.24
N PRO A 334 -0.87 -29.34 58.36
CA PRO A 334 -1.41 -29.58 59.71
C PRO A 334 -2.77 -28.91 59.99
N SER A 335 -3.23 -28.03 59.11
CA SER A 335 -4.50 -27.30 59.19
C SER A 335 -5.24 -27.38 57.86
N THR A 336 -6.34 -28.14 57.82
CA THR A 336 -7.25 -28.21 56.66
C THR A 336 -8.21 -27.02 56.58
N HIS A 337 -8.14 -26.06 57.50
CA HIS A 337 -9.04 -24.90 57.54
C HIS A 337 -8.80 -23.91 56.39
N ASP A 338 -7.61 -23.89 55.80
CA ASP A 338 -7.29 -23.02 54.67
C ASP A 338 -7.65 -23.63 53.30
N PHE A 339 -8.15 -24.88 53.27
CA PHE A 339 -8.57 -25.57 52.05
C PHE A 339 -9.96 -25.12 51.60
N ARG A 340 -10.04 -24.44 50.45
CA ARG A 340 -11.26 -23.85 49.92
C ARG A 340 -11.92 -24.73 48.84
N PRO A 341 -13.22 -24.53 48.53
CA PRO A 341 -13.87 -25.18 47.38
C PRO A 341 -13.10 -25.03 46.06
N ASP A 342 -12.48 -23.87 45.84
CA ASP A 342 -11.65 -23.60 44.65
C ASP A 342 -10.38 -24.48 44.60
N ASP A 343 -9.75 -24.76 45.74
CA ASP A 343 -8.61 -25.67 45.82
C ASP A 343 -9.02 -27.10 45.44
N ARG A 344 -10.22 -27.55 45.88
CA ARG A 344 -10.78 -28.85 45.50
C ARG A 344 -11.05 -28.93 44.01
N ALA A 345 -11.67 -27.88 43.44
CA ALA A 345 -11.96 -27.81 42.01
C ALA A 345 -10.67 -27.86 41.18
N ARG A 346 -9.63 -27.12 41.58
CA ARG A 346 -8.32 -27.11 40.89
C ARG A 346 -7.63 -28.46 40.90
N ILE A 347 -7.61 -29.14 42.06
CA ILE A 347 -7.05 -30.49 42.18
C ILE A 347 -7.82 -31.48 41.30
N GLN A 348 -9.15 -31.42 41.31
CA GLN A 348 -9.99 -32.31 40.50
C GLN A 348 -9.77 -32.08 39.01
N ALA A 349 -9.78 -30.82 38.58
CA ALA A 349 -9.55 -30.44 37.19
C ALA A 349 -8.17 -30.89 36.68
N MET A 350 -7.11 -30.76 37.50
CA MET A 350 -5.79 -31.27 37.15
C MET A 350 -5.79 -32.80 37.05
N ARG A 351 -6.41 -33.53 37.98
CA ARG A 351 -6.49 -35.01 37.93
C ARG A 351 -7.23 -35.51 36.69
N ASP A 352 -8.36 -34.89 36.35
CA ASP A 352 -9.15 -35.29 35.20
C ASP A 352 -8.38 -35.03 33.90
N ALA A 353 -7.69 -33.89 33.81
CA ALA A 353 -6.83 -33.57 32.67
C ALA A 353 -5.61 -34.49 32.56
N LEU A 354 -4.94 -34.80 33.66
CA LEU A 354 -3.82 -35.75 33.69
C LEU A 354 -4.25 -37.13 33.22
N LYS A 355 -5.44 -37.58 33.63
CA LYS A 355 -5.99 -38.85 33.18
C LYS A 355 -6.23 -38.84 31.67
N ALA A 356 -6.88 -37.80 31.15
CA ALA A 356 -7.14 -37.66 29.72
C ALA A 356 -5.83 -37.65 28.90
N LEU A 357 -4.87 -36.78 29.28
CA LEU A 357 -3.56 -36.70 28.63
C LEU A 357 -2.79 -38.02 28.71
N ALA A 358 -2.84 -38.72 29.84
CA ALA A 358 -2.18 -40.01 30.01
C ALA A 358 -2.78 -41.09 29.10
N ASP A 359 -4.11 -41.12 28.99
CA ASP A 359 -4.83 -42.04 28.09
C ASP A 359 -4.47 -41.75 26.62
N GLU A 360 -4.43 -40.47 26.22
CA GLU A 360 -4.08 -40.03 24.86
C GLU A 360 -2.61 -40.30 24.49
N LEU A 361 -1.69 -39.98 25.40
CA LEU A 361 -0.26 -40.19 25.20
C LEU A 361 0.18 -41.64 25.44
N THR A 362 -0.74 -42.50 25.90
CA THR A 362 -0.50 -43.88 26.33
C THR A 362 0.63 -43.98 27.37
N LEU A 363 0.57 -43.10 28.36
CA LEU A 363 1.51 -43.01 29.48
C LEU A 363 0.78 -43.26 30.80
N ALA A 364 1.53 -43.48 31.87
CA ALA A 364 0.94 -43.55 33.20
C ALA A 364 0.61 -42.12 33.72
N PRO A 365 -0.52 -41.89 34.40
CA PRO A 365 -0.88 -40.55 34.89
C PRO A 365 0.15 -39.89 35.81
N ASN A 366 0.86 -40.68 36.61
CA ASN A 366 1.97 -40.20 37.43
C ASN A 366 3.17 -39.77 36.57
N ALA A 367 3.50 -40.49 35.50
CA ALA A 367 4.59 -40.13 34.60
C ALA A 367 4.32 -38.80 33.88
N VAL A 368 3.07 -38.55 33.47
CA VAL A 368 2.66 -37.27 32.89
C VAL A 368 2.74 -36.15 33.94
N LEU A 369 2.33 -36.43 35.18
CA LEU A 369 2.44 -35.48 36.28
C LEU A 369 3.89 -35.11 36.59
N ASP A 370 4.79 -36.10 36.65
CA ASP A 370 6.22 -35.90 36.92
C ASP A 370 6.89 -35.09 35.79
N ALA A 371 6.50 -35.33 34.53
CA ALA A 371 6.95 -34.53 33.40
C ALA A 371 6.44 -33.09 33.48
N ILE A 372 5.17 -32.87 33.85
CA ILE A 372 4.62 -31.52 34.07
C ILE A 372 5.34 -30.81 35.22
N GLU A 373 5.60 -31.50 36.34
CA GLU A 373 6.36 -30.95 37.46
C GLU A 373 7.77 -30.54 37.02
N THR A 374 8.46 -31.39 36.27
CA THR A 374 9.81 -31.12 35.75
C THR A 374 9.83 -29.88 34.85
N LEU A 375 8.88 -29.79 33.90
CA LEU A 375 8.77 -28.64 33.00
C LEU A 375 8.39 -27.36 33.78
N ALA A 376 7.51 -27.45 34.77
CA ALA A 376 7.10 -26.32 35.59
C ALA A 376 8.23 -25.83 36.51
N ASP A 377 8.99 -26.74 37.12
CA ASP A 377 10.14 -26.41 37.96
C ASP A 377 11.29 -25.84 37.10
N HIS A 378 11.49 -26.34 35.88
CA HIS A 378 12.42 -25.72 34.92
C HIS A 378 12.01 -24.28 34.60
N GLN A 379 10.72 -24.06 34.32
CA GLN A 379 10.21 -22.73 34.01
C GLN A 379 10.32 -21.78 35.21
N ALA A 380 10.00 -22.25 36.42
CA ALA A 380 10.15 -21.46 37.64
C ALA A 380 11.61 -21.09 37.87
N ARG A 381 12.55 -22.02 37.68
CA ARG A 381 13.99 -21.75 37.83
C ARG A 381 14.51 -20.78 36.77
N LEU A 382 14.02 -20.87 35.53
CA LEU A 382 14.37 -19.94 34.47
C LEU A 382 13.91 -18.51 34.80
N MET A 383 12.69 -18.38 35.33
CA MET A 383 12.09 -17.08 35.65
C MET A 383 12.63 -16.46 36.95
N ASP A 384 12.65 -17.25 38.03
CA ASP A 384 12.90 -16.77 39.40
C ASP A 384 14.28 -17.18 39.94
N GLY A 385 15.04 -17.98 39.19
CA GLY A 385 16.34 -18.48 39.63
C GLY A 385 16.22 -19.53 40.73
N SER A 386 17.24 -19.60 41.58
CA SER A 386 17.29 -20.53 42.71
C SER A 386 17.91 -19.85 43.92
N ALA A 387 17.09 -19.53 44.91
CA ALA A 387 17.54 -18.94 46.17
C ALA A 387 18.51 -19.84 46.96
N PHE A 388 18.48 -21.16 46.73
CA PHE A 388 19.38 -22.12 47.39
C PHE A 388 20.77 -22.17 46.74
N SER A 389 20.86 -22.10 45.41
CA SER A 389 22.14 -22.08 44.68
C SER A 389 22.68 -20.67 44.40
N GLY A 390 21.88 -19.63 44.65
CA GLY A 390 22.23 -18.23 44.36
C GLY A 390 22.14 -17.87 42.87
N GLU A 391 21.53 -18.72 42.06
CA GLU A 391 21.29 -18.45 40.64
C GLU A 391 20.21 -17.39 40.48
N GLN A 392 20.47 -16.39 39.63
CA GLN A 392 19.50 -15.35 39.28
C GLN A 392 18.61 -15.84 38.14
N GLY A 393 17.32 -15.52 38.23
CA GLY A 393 16.35 -15.75 37.17
C GLY A 393 16.29 -14.59 36.17
N ILE A 394 15.55 -14.77 35.08
CA ILE A 394 15.30 -13.70 34.10
C ILE A 394 14.60 -12.50 34.76
N ALA A 395 13.68 -12.74 35.70
CA ALA A 395 12.96 -11.68 36.40
C ALA A 395 13.87 -10.80 37.29
N ASP A 396 15.04 -11.31 37.70
CA ASP A 396 16.03 -10.54 38.45
C ASP A 396 16.86 -9.61 37.55
N LEU A 397 16.95 -9.93 36.26
CA LEU A 397 17.81 -9.25 35.29
C LEU A 397 17.03 -8.32 34.35
N VAL A 398 15.74 -8.58 34.16
CA VAL A 398 14.90 -7.94 33.14
C VAL A 398 13.60 -7.46 33.75
N ARG A 399 13.23 -6.22 33.42
CA ARG A 399 11.91 -5.67 33.74
C ARG A 399 10.87 -6.22 32.75
N LEU A 400 10.32 -7.39 33.06
CA LEU A 400 9.47 -8.17 32.14
C LEU A 400 8.23 -7.42 31.64
N ASP A 401 7.55 -6.69 32.52
CA ASP A 401 6.36 -5.92 32.12
C ASP A 401 6.72 -4.81 31.12
N ASP A 402 7.82 -4.09 31.36
CA ASP A 402 8.30 -3.04 30.45
C ASP A 402 8.83 -3.62 29.14
N MET A 403 9.47 -4.79 29.18
CA MET A 403 9.93 -5.50 27.99
C MET A 403 8.73 -5.94 27.13
N THR A 404 7.69 -6.49 27.76
CA THR A 404 6.47 -6.93 27.07
C THR A 404 5.76 -5.74 26.44
N ALA A 405 5.56 -4.66 27.19
CA ALA A 405 4.95 -3.43 26.67
C ALA A 405 5.75 -2.84 25.49
N TYR A 406 7.08 -2.87 25.56
CA TYR A 406 7.96 -2.43 24.47
C TYR A 406 7.83 -3.33 23.23
N LEU A 407 7.74 -4.65 23.39
CA LEU A 407 7.56 -5.57 22.27
C LEU A 407 6.18 -5.39 21.60
N ASP A 408 5.12 -5.17 22.38
CA ASP A 408 3.78 -4.90 21.85
C ASP A 408 3.76 -3.59 21.02
N GLU A 409 4.44 -2.55 21.50
CA GLU A 409 4.62 -1.29 20.77
C GLU A 409 5.46 -1.50 19.50
N SER A 410 6.54 -2.28 19.59
CA SER A 410 7.42 -2.59 18.46
C SER A 410 6.71 -3.37 17.37
N GLU A 411 5.89 -4.35 17.74
CA GLU A 411 5.06 -5.11 16.80
C GLU A 411 4.04 -4.21 16.10
N THR A 412 3.45 -3.25 16.81
CA THR A 412 2.56 -2.25 16.20
C THR A 412 3.31 -1.40 15.17
N HIS A 413 4.55 -0.99 15.48
CA HIS A 413 5.40 -0.22 14.56
C HIS A 413 5.77 -1.02 13.30
N LEU A 414 6.21 -2.26 13.47
CA LEU A 414 6.59 -3.15 12.37
C LEU A 414 5.40 -3.52 11.50
N ALA A 415 4.24 -3.82 12.11
CA ALA A 415 3.01 -4.10 11.38
C ALA A 415 2.57 -2.94 10.50
N TRP A 416 2.80 -1.68 10.94
CA TRP A 416 2.55 -0.52 10.09
C TRP A 416 3.43 -0.52 8.84
N PHE A 417 4.74 -0.76 8.97
CA PHE A 417 5.66 -0.81 7.83
C PHE A 417 5.28 -1.92 6.85
N GLU A 418 4.97 -3.12 7.36
CA GLU A 418 4.54 -4.25 6.55
C GLU A 418 3.25 -3.98 5.78
N GLU A 419 2.23 -3.44 6.47
CA GLU A 419 0.95 -3.12 5.87
C GLU A 419 1.08 -2.01 4.82
N GLU A 420 1.86 -0.98 5.08
CA GLU A 420 2.08 0.11 4.13
C GLU A 420 2.85 -0.38 2.88
N LYS A 421 3.91 -1.19 3.05
CA LYS A 421 4.61 -1.86 1.94
C LYS A 421 3.68 -2.76 1.14
N ARG A 422 2.82 -3.54 1.81
CA ARG A 422 1.84 -4.42 1.16
C ARG A 422 0.86 -3.64 0.29
N ARG A 423 0.34 -2.50 0.77
CA ARG A 423 -0.57 -1.61 0.03
C ARG A 423 0.10 -1.00 -1.20
N ILE A 424 1.34 -0.53 -1.07
CA ILE A 424 2.14 -0.01 -2.19
C ILE A 424 2.32 -1.10 -3.26
N VAL A 425 2.77 -2.29 -2.85
CA VAL A 425 3.02 -3.40 -3.77
C VAL A 425 1.75 -3.86 -4.47
N ALA A 426 0.61 -3.93 -3.77
CA ALA A 426 -0.67 -4.30 -4.38
C ALA A 426 -1.03 -3.38 -5.56
N ASP A 427 -0.84 -2.06 -5.40
CA ASP A 427 -1.09 -1.08 -6.45
C ASP A 427 -0.07 -1.18 -7.60
N LEU A 428 1.22 -1.39 -7.29
CA LEU A 428 2.25 -1.65 -8.31
C LEU A 428 1.90 -2.87 -9.16
N GLN A 429 1.47 -3.97 -8.52
CA GLN A 429 1.03 -5.18 -9.21
C GLN A 429 -0.18 -4.92 -10.12
N CYS A 430 -1.13 -4.08 -9.69
CA CYS A 430 -2.28 -3.68 -10.48
C CYS A 430 -1.89 -2.87 -11.73
N LEU A 431 -0.87 -2.03 -11.64
CA LEU A 431 -0.44 -1.15 -12.73
C LEU A 431 0.51 -1.82 -13.73
N LEU A 432 1.05 -2.99 -13.39
CA LEU A 432 2.17 -3.60 -14.11
C LEU A 432 1.82 -3.99 -15.56
N GLU A 433 0.66 -4.59 -15.79
CA GLU A 433 0.18 -4.91 -17.15
C GLU A 433 0.07 -3.65 -18.01
N ARG A 434 -0.50 -2.59 -17.43
CA ARG A 434 -0.67 -1.30 -18.09
C ARG A 434 0.67 -0.64 -18.39
N PHE A 435 1.63 -0.74 -17.46
CA PHE A 435 2.98 -0.22 -17.64
C PHE A 435 3.65 -0.86 -18.85
N TYR A 436 3.62 -2.18 -19.01
CA TYR A 436 4.23 -2.84 -20.16
C TYR A 436 3.52 -2.52 -21.49
N LEU A 437 2.19 -2.42 -21.48
CA LEU A 437 1.42 -1.99 -22.64
C LEU A 437 1.80 -0.55 -23.07
N HIS A 438 1.93 0.37 -22.12
CA HIS A 438 2.40 1.74 -22.34
C HIS A 438 3.90 1.79 -22.67
N GLY A 439 4.68 0.78 -22.25
CA GLY A 439 6.10 0.62 -22.58
C GLY A 439 6.37 0.60 -24.09
N HIS A 440 5.40 0.20 -24.91
CA HIS A 440 5.48 0.29 -26.37
C HIS A 440 5.45 1.73 -26.91
N LEU A 441 5.06 2.72 -26.12
CA LEU A 441 5.13 4.14 -26.47
C LEU A 441 6.55 4.71 -26.32
N TYR A 442 7.44 4.06 -25.58
CA TYR A 442 8.84 4.46 -25.46
C TYR A 442 9.67 3.98 -26.66
N ASP A 443 10.43 4.87 -27.27
CA ASP A 443 11.25 4.52 -28.43
C ASP A 443 12.60 3.94 -28.01
N ARG A 444 12.71 2.61 -28.08
CA ARG A 444 13.95 1.88 -27.75
C ARG A 444 15.15 2.25 -28.62
N ALA A 445 14.92 2.89 -29.77
CA ALA A 445 16.01 3.42 -30.61
C ALA A 445 16.59 4.74 -30.10
N ARG A 446 15.86 5.45 -29.23
CA ARG A 446 16.27 6.72 -28.63
C ARG A 446 16.75 6.46 -27.20
N ALA A 447 18.05 6.70 -26.97
CA ALA A 447 18.70 6.36 -25.70
C ALA A 447 17.97 6.94 -24.48
N GLN A 448 17.54 8.20 -24.54
CA GLN A 448 16.83 8.85 -23.43
C GLN A 448 15.52 8.14 -23.07
N ASP A 449 14.68 7.87 -24.06
CA ASP A 449 13.37 7.23 -23.87
C ASP A 449 13.55 5.80 -23.36
N TYR A 450 14.55 5.09 -23.88
CA TYR A 450 14.83 3.74 -23.43
C TYR A 450 15.34 3.69 -21.99
N LEU A 451 16.22 4.62 -21.61
CA LEU A 451 16.71 4.75 -20.23
C LEU A 451 15.58 5.09 -19.26
N THR A 452 14.64 5.95 -19.64
CA THR A 452 13.45 6.23 -18.82
C THR A 452 12.60 4.98 -18.61
N LEU A 453 12.34 4.20 -19.67
CA LEU A 453 11.60 2.94 -19.54
C LEU A 453 12.34 1.93 -18.66
N LEU A 454 13.63 1.71 -18.91
CA LEU A 454 14.45 0.75 -18.15
C LEU A 454 14.63 1.16 -16.69
N GLY A 455 14.76 2.46 -16.41
CA GLY A 455 14.83 2.97 -15.04
C GLY A 455 13.59 2.62 -14.24
N MET A 456 12.40 2.84 -14.82
CA MET A 456 11.13 2.46 -14.20
C MET A 456 11.00 0.95 -14.07
N ASP A 457 11.28 0.20 -15.14
CA ASP A 457 11.21 -1.28 -15.15
C ASP A 457 12.09 -1.91 -14.08
N ASN A 458 13.33 -1.41 -13.94
CA ASN A 458 14.27 -1.87 -12.92
C ASN A 458 13.80 -1.52 -11.51
N ALA A 459 13.27 -0.30 -11.29
CA ALA A 459 12.74 0.09 -9.99
C ALA A 459 11.55 -0.81 -9.57
N LEU A 460 10.63 -1.08 -10.50
CA LEU A 460 9.49 -1.98 -10.26
C LEU A 460 9.95 -3.40 -9.94
N LEU A 461 10.89 -3.94 -10.71
CA LEU A 461 11.45 -5.27 -10.47
C LEU A 461 12.14 -5.37 -9.11
N THR A 462 12.93 -4.37 -8.73
CA THR A 462 13.60 -4.31 -7.42
C THR A 462 12.58 -4.36 -6.29
N VAL A 463 11.60 -3.46 -6.26
CA VAL A 463 10.57 -3.40 -5.22
C VAL A 463 9.80 -4.71 -5.11
N LEU A 464 9.32 -5.24 -6.24
CA LEU A 464 8.55 -6.48 -6.24
C LEU A 464 9.39 -7.70 -5.79
N THR A 465 10.68 -7.72 -6.09
CA THR A 465 11.60 -8.79 -5.68
C THR A 465 11.92 -8.68 -4.20
N GLU A 466 12.26 -7.49 -3.71
CA GLU A 466 12.51 -7.23 -2.28
C GLU A 466 11.29 -7.61 -1.44
N TRP A 467 10.09 -7.20 -1.85
CA TRP A 467 8.87 -7.62 -1.18
C TRP A 467 8.70 -9.14 -1.17
N SER A 468 8.85 -9.80 -2.33
CA SER A 468 8.69 -11.26 -2.44
C SER A 468 9.69 -12.02 -1.58
N GLN A 469 10.93 -11.51 -1.47
CA GLN A 469 11.95 -12.05 -0.58
C GLN A 469 11.56 -11.89 0.88
N ALA A 470 11.11 -10.70 1.28
CA ALA A 470 10.72 -10.40 2.65
C ALA A 470 9.58 -11.30 3.15
N ILE A 471 8.55 -11.54 2.33
CA ILE A 471 7.40 -12.37 2.72
C ILE A 471 7.54 -13.85 2.34
N GLY A 472 8.63 -14.24 1.66
CA GLY A 472 8.85 -15.61 1.18
C GLY A 472 7.86 -16.09 0.10
N ASP A 473 7.18 -15.19 -0.62
CA ASP A 473 6.18 -15.52 -1.64
C ASP A 473 6.53 -14.94 -3.01
N PHE A 474 6.92 -15.83 -3.93
CA PHE A 474 7.28 -15.49 -5.31
C PHE A 474 6.17 -15.82 -6.32
N ARG A 475 4.96 -16.21 -5.88
CA ARG A 475 3.89 -16.68 -6.78
C ARG A 475 3.50 -15.61 -7.81
N PHE A 476 3.39 -14.34 -7.39
CA PHE A 476 3.08 -13.24 -8.29
C PHE A 476 4.14 -13.08 -9.37
N LEU A 477 5.42 -12.93 -8.98
CA LEU A 477 6.52 -12.76 -9.93
C LEU A 477 6.64 -13.94 -10.90
N LYS A 478 6.51 -15.17 -10.38
CA LYS A 478 6.52 -16.38 -11.21
C LYS A 478 5.40 -16.36 -12.25
N ARG A 479 4.18 -16.01 -11.84
CA ARG A 479 3.01 -15.96 -12.71
C ARG A 479 3.14 -14.84 -13.75
N PHE A 480 3.54 -13.65 -13.33
CA PHE A 480 3.58 -12.47 -14.19
C PHE A 480 4.75 -12.49 -15.17
N TYR A 481 5.97 -12.79 -14.73
CA TYR A 481 7.15 -12.69 -15.59
C TYR A 481 7.48 -13.99 -16.35
N PHE A 482 7.13 -15.15 -15.78
CA PHE A 482 7.56 -16.46 -16.31
C PHE A 482 6.40 -17.39 -16.70
N GLY A 483 5.15 -16.96 -16.50
CA GLY A 483 3.94 -17.68 -16.92
C GLY A 483 3.28 -17.09 -18.16
N ASP A 484 2.04 -17.51 -18.44
CA ASP A 484 1.26 -17.08 -19.63
C ASP A 484 0.89 -15.58 -19.65
N LEU A 485 1.13 -14.86 -18.54
CA LEU A 485 0.93 -13.41 -18.40
C LEU A 485 2.22 -12.60 -18.65
N GLY A 486 3.27 -13.24 -19.18
CA GLY A 486 4.54 -12.58 -19.50
C GLY A 486 4.38 -11.35 -20.38
N HIS A 487 5.29 -10.39 -20.24
CA HIS A 487 5.50 -9.27 -21.18
C HIS A 487 5.52 -9.68 -22.67
N GLN A 488 5.79 -10.97 -22.95
CA GLN A 488 5.79 -11.57 -24.28
C GLN A 488 4.38 -11.84 -24.84
N HIS A 489 3.33 -11.78 -24.01
CA HIS A 489 1.95 -12.14 -24.34
C HIS A 489 0.97 -10.95 -24.29
N LEU A 490 1.42 -9.75 -23.92
CA LEU A 490 0.58 -8.55 -23.79
C LEU A 490 0.20 -7.90 -25.15
N VAL A 491 0.54 -8.54 -26.26
CA VAL A 491 0.06 -8.19 -27.59
C VAL A 491 -0.30 -9.49 -28.31
N THR A 492 -1.60 -9.80 -28.37
CA THR A 492 -2.17 -10.72 -29.36
C THR A 492 -2.88 -9.95 -30.45
#